data_AF-A0A3R6XW21-F1
#
_entry.id   AF-A0A3R6XW21-F1
#
_cell.length_a   1.000
_cell.length_b   1.000
_cell.length_c   1.000
_cell.angle_alpha   90.00
_cell.angle_beta   90.00
_cell.angle_gamma   90.00
#
_symmetry.space_group_name_H-M   'P 1'
#
loop_
_entity.id
_entity.type
_entity.pdbx_description
1 polymer ?
#
loop_
_entity_poly.entity_id
_entity_poly.type
_entity_poly.pdbx_seq_one_letter_code
_entity_poly.pdbx_strand_id
1 'polypeptide(L)'
;MSLILCRQEPVRHPFYIERLGVHIASSQELCYIIYQNPLLVLDGFVDDRLIEFIRSELGLSFLAGKLEAWQRSGENQDELPIVILQECCYYTAKEIAAYRQKLAAFRKMNAAEFRKETADYYFRLRQFGTAIYYYNRILEDWRVKSLTDEFTAKIWNNIGAAYAGIFWFEKAFTAYEMAYNFDKSPEMLKHLYQLALIDPKLELKERHAAAMTPEQKEIWKRELDEANRTAEKCGNVRMVETMFDRNPVRRMESAGELLNGWKQEYRKML
;
A
#
# COMPACT_ATOMS: atom_id res chain seq x y z
N MET A 1 23.58 1.38 -22.12
CA MET A 1 23.86 1.70 -20.70
C MET A 1 24.55 3.04 -20.66
N SER A 2 23.90 4.05 -20.08
CA SER A 2 24.49 5.37 -19.83
C SER A 2 24.96 5.46 -18.38
N LEU A 3 25.99 6.25 -18.14
CA LEU A 3 26.48 6.59 -16.80
C LEU A 3 25.56 7.66 -16.20
N ILE A 4 25.03 7.45 -15.00
CA ILE A 4 24.36 8.49 -14.21
C ILE A 4 25.36 8.98 -13.17
N LEU A 5 25.74 10.25 -13.25
CA LEU A 5 26.63 10.87 -12.27
C LEU A 5 25.80 11.29 -11.04
N CYS A 6 25.93 10.56 -9.94
CA CYS A 6 25.34 10.96 -8.67
C CYS A 6 26.06 12.21 -8.14
N ARG A 7 25.30 13.24 -7.79
CA ARG A 7 25.82 14.48 -7.21
C ARG A 7 26.11 14.27 -5.73
N GLN A 8 27.20 14.87 -5.22
CA GLN A 8 27.38 15.02 -3.78
C GLN A 8 26.54 16.20 -3.31
N GLU A 9 25.48 15.91 -2.58
CA GLU A 9 24.56 16.89 -2.02
C GLU A 9 24.83 17.06 -0.53
N PRO A 10 24.82 18.30 0.01
CA PRO A 10 25.27 18.60 1.37
C PRO A 10 24.21 18.30 2.43
N VAL A 11 23.44 17.21 2.27
CA VAL A 11 22.30 16.92 3.14
C VAL A 11 22.76 16.61 4.56
N ARG A 12 22.26 17.40 5.51
CA ARG A 12 22.41 17.22 6.96
C ARG A 12 21.11 16.78 7.61
N HIS A 13 19.97 17.20 7.05
CA HIS A 13 18.65 16.90 7.57
C HIS A 13 17.81 16.21 6.49
N PRO A 14 17.80 14.86 6.45
CA PRO A 14 17.02 14.10 5.49
C PRO A 14 15.52 14.42 5.57
N PHE A 15 14.87 14.61 4.42
CA PHE A 15 13.44 14.91 4.35
C PHE A 15 12.62 13.64 4.61
N TYR A 16 11.65 13.73 5.52
CA TYR A 16 10.79 12.61 5.87
C TYR A 16 9.51 12.63 5.05
N ILE A 17 9.27 11.56 4.28
CA ILE A 17 8.03 11.37 3.52
C ILE A 17 7.07 10.56 4.37
N GLU A 18 6.17 11.26 5.06
CA GLU A 18 5.22 10.69 6.03
C GLU A 18 4.42 9.53 5.46
N ARG A 19 3.89 9.67 4.23
CA ARG A 19 3.08 8.65 3.55
C ARG A 19 3.83 7.35 3.24
N LEU A 20 5.17 7.38 3.14
CA LEU A 20 5.99 6.20 2.88
C LEU A 20 6.76 5.72 4.12
N GLY A 21 6.88 6.56 5.14
CA GLY A 21 7.68 6.26 6.33
C GLY A 21 9.18 6.16 6.05
N VAL A 22 9.67 6.91 5.06
CA VAL A 22 11.08 6.90 4.64
C VAL A 22 11.69 8.30 4.68
N HIS A 23 12.98 8.36 4.96
CA HIS A 23 13.79 9.56 4.77
C HIS A 23 14.46 9.52 3.41
N ILE A 24 14.54 10.68 2.76
CA ILE A 24 15.37 10.89 1.58
C ILE A 24 16.48 11.88 1.91
N ALA A 25 17.67 11.60 1.38
CA ALA A 25 18.87 12.39 1.55
C ALA A 25 19.52 12.74 0.20
N SER A 26 18.82 12.55 -0.91
CA SER A 26 19.32 12.91 -2.23
C SER A 26 18.23 13.25 -3.24
N SER A 27 18.59 13.99 -4.29
CA SER A 27 17.74 14.27 -5.44
C SER A 27 17.39 13.00 -6.22
N GLN A 28 18.27 12.00 -6.25
CA GLN A 28 18.00 10.72 -6.92
C GLN A 28 16.92 9.93 -6.18
N GLU A 29 16.96 9.89 -4.83
CA GLU A 29 15.90 9.28 -4.03
C GLU A 29 14.58 10.03 -4.18
N LEU A 30 14.61 11.37 -4.21
CA LEU A 30 13.43 12.19 -4.51
C LEU A 30 12.84 11.82 -5.87
N CYS A 31 13.67 11.78 -6.92
CA CYS A 31 13.23 11.40 -8.25
C CYS A 31 12.65 9.99 -8.28
N TYR A 32 13.30 9.03 -7.62
CA TYR A 32 12.83 7.65 -7.53
C TYR A 32 11.45 7.59 -6.88
N ILE A 33 11.25 8.30 -5.78
CA ILE A 33 9.97 8.33 -5.09
C ILE A 33 8.87 8.95 -5.96
N ILE A 34 9.15 10.09 -6.59
CA ILE A 34 8.21 10.73 -7.52
C ILE A 34 7.81 9.75 -8.62
N TYR A 35 8.77 9.14 -9.29
CA TYR A 35 8.52 8.30 -10.45
C TYR A 35 7.78 7.00 -10.10
N GLN A 36 8.16 6.35 -9.01
CA GLN A 36 7.56 5.07 -8.60
C GLN A 36 6.21 5.23 -7.92
N ASN A 37 5.93 6.41 -7.35
CA ASN A 37 4.72 6.67 -6.56
C ASN A 37 3.84 7.80 -7.14
N PRO A 38 3.40 7.74 -8.41
CA PRO A 38 2.68 8.86 -9.03
C PRO A 38 1.37 9.22 -8.30
N LEU A 39 0.65 8.26 -7.71
CA LEU A 39 -0.56 8.55 -6.93
C LEU A 39 -0.26 9.32 -5.64
N LEU A 40 0.89 9.04 -5.01
CA LEU A 40 1.29 9.71 -3.79
C LEU A 40 1.65 11.17 -4.04
N VAL A 41 2.21 11.45 -5.22
CA VAL A 41 2.69 12.78 -5.58
C VAL A 41 1.66 13.64 -6.31
N LEU A 42 0.45 13.13 -6.51
CA LEU A 42 -0.70 13.93 -6.92
C LEU A 42 -1.16 14.80 -5.75
N ASP A 43 -1.55 16.03 -6.09
CA ASP A 43 -2.22 16.99 -5.21
C ASP A 43 -1.48 17.28 -3.89
N GLY A 44 -0.59 18.27 -3.94
CA GLY A 44 0.02 18.86 -2.74
C GLY A 44 1.26 18.13 -2.19
N PHE A 45 1.86 17.23 -2.97
CA PHE A 45 3.14 16.61 -2.57
C PHE A 45 4.33 17.57 -2.65
N VAL A 46 4.36 18.44 -3.66
CA VAL A 46 5.35 19.50 -3.75
C VAL A 46 4.82 20.70 -2.99
N ASP A 47 5.06 20.71 -1.68
CA ASP A 47 4.71 21.76 -0.75
C ASP A 47 5.93 22.65 -0.41
N ASP A 48 5.70 23.71 0.37
CA ASP A 48 6.75 24.63 0.80
C ASP A 48 7.89 23.93 1.56
N ARG A 49 7.57 22.87 2.32
CA ARG A 49 8.56 22.08 3.08
C ARG A 49 9.50 21.34 2.14
N LEU A 50 8.96 20.69 1.10
CA LEU A 50 9.77 19.99 0.11
C LEU A 50 10.60 20.96 -0.72
N ILE A 51 10.03 22.12 -1.09
CA ILE A 51 10.76 23.15 -1.83
C ILE A 51 11.94 23.69 -1.02
N GLU A 52 11.77 23.93 0.28
CA GLU A 52 12.86 24.36 1.16
C GLU A 52 13.95 23.28 1.28
N PHE A 53 13.56 22.01 1.38
CA PHE A 53 14.52 20.91 1.32
C PHE A 53 15.31 20.89 0.01
N ILE A 54 14.64 21.05 -1.13
CA ILE A 54 15.29 21.15 -2.45
C ILE A 54 16.25 22.34 -2.50
N ARG A 55 15.88 23.48 -1.91
CA ARG A 55 16.69 24.70 -1.87
C ARG A 55 17.97 24.52 -1.05
N SER A 56 17.80 24.10 0.20
CA SER A 56 18.81 24.24 1.26
C SER A 56 19.61 22.97 1.50
N GLU A 57 18.97 21.80 1.44
CA GLU A 57 19.63 20.52 1.71
C GLU A 57 20.16 19.87 0.42
N LEU A 58 19.38 19.90 -0.68
CA LEU A 58 19.86 19.43 -1.98
C LEU A 58 20.72 20.48 -2.73
N GLY A 59 20.73 21.72 -2.27
CA GLY A 59 21.48 22.82 -2.89
C GLY A 59 20.95 23.26 -4.26
N LEU A 60 19.69 22.94 -4.57
CA LEU A 60 19.05 23.21 -5.87
C LEU A 60 18.21 24.51 -5.82
N SER A 61 18.83 25.61 -5.40
CA SER A 61 18.15 26.90 -5.16
C SER A 61 17.41 27.47 -6.39
N PHE A 62 17.93 27.23 -7.60
CA PHE A 62 17.27 27.66 -8.84
C PHE A 62 16.00 26.85 -9.12
N LEU A 63 16.06 25.52 -8.96
CA LEU A 63 14.90 24.63 -9.07
C LEU A 63 13.82 25.04 -8.07
N ALA A 64 14.19 25.26 -6.80
CA ALA A 64 13.26 25.70 -5.78
C ALA A 64 12.55 27.02 -6.16
N GLY A 65 13.30 28.02 -6.66
CA GLY A 65 12.71 29.27 -7.15
C GLY A 65 11.73 29.08 -8.31
N LYS A 66 12.01 28.15 -9.22
CA LYS A 66 11.10 27.78 -10.32
C LYS A 66 9.81 27.13 -9.81
N LEU A 67 9.91 26.22 -8.83
CA LEU A 67 8.76 25.56 -8.22
C LEU A 67 7.86 26.55 -7.47
N GLU A 68 8.43 27.49 -6.70
CA GLU A 68 7.66 28.53 -6.01
C GLU A 68 6.93 29.46 -6.99
N ALA A 69 7.61 29.87 -8.07
CA ALA A 69 6.99 30.71 -9.09
C ALA A 69 5.79 30.00 -9.74
N TRP A 70 5.91 28.69 -9.98
CA TRP A 70 4.85 27.86 -10.53
C TRP A 70 3.69 27.63 -9.56
N GLN A 71 3.96 27.43 -8.27
CA GLN A 71 2.90 27.38 -7.26
C GLN A 71 2.12 28.70 -7.21
N ARG A 72 2.80 29.84 -7.30
CA ARG A 72 2.18 31.18 -7.30
C ARG A 72 1.39 31.47 -8.58
N SER A 73 1.74 30.87 -9.72
CA SER A 73 1.02 31.10 -10.97
C SER A 73 -0.37 30.43 -11.00
N GLY A 74 -0.64 29.50 -10.09
CA GLY A 74 -1.91 28.75 -10.05
C GLY A 74 -2.07 27.75 -11.18
N GLU A 75 -0.98 27.44 -11.89
CA GLU A 75 -0.95 26.42 -12.93
C GLU A 75 -1.13 25.01 -12.38
N ASN A 76 -1.28 24.04 -13.29
CA ASN A 76 -1.48 22.64 -12.93
C ASN A 76 -0.33 22.13 -12.05
N GLN A 77 -0.66 21.73 -10.83
CA GLN A 77 0.28 21.24 -9.83
C GLN A 77 0.91 19.88 -10.23
N ASP A 78 0.27 19.13 -11.14
CA ASP A 78 0.82 17.86 -11.65
C ASP A 78 2.12 18.04 -12.43
N GLU A 79 2.43 19.27 -12.88
CA GLU A 79 3.68 19.57 -13.57
C GLU A 79 4.85 19.78 -12.59
N LEU A 80 4.61 20.11 -11.31
CA LEU A 80 5.69 20.34 -10.35
C LEU A 80 6.60 19.10 -10.18
N PRO A 81 6.08 17.87 -9.98
CA PRO A 81 6.93 16.68 -9.91
C PRO A 81 7.67 16.43 -11.23
N ILE A 82 7.07 16.77 -12.38
CA ILE A 82 7.69 16.61 -13.69
C ILE A 82 8.88 17.55 -13.84
N VAL A 83 8.75 18.81 -13.42
CA VAL A 83 9.85 19.78 -13.40
C VAL A 83 11.02 19.26 -12.57
N ILE A 84 10.75 18.67 -11.39
CA ILE A 84 11.80 18.05 -10.57
C ILE A 84 12.51 16.92 -11.35
N LEU A 85 11.75 15.99 -11.96
CA LEU A 85 12.34 14.88 -12.71
C LEU A 85 13.21 15.36 -13.89
N GLN A 86 12.80 16.44 -14.57
CA GLN A 86 13.53 17.02 -15.70
C GLN A 86 14.84 17.67 -15.26
N GLU A 87 14.82 18.44 -14.17
CA GLU A 87 15.96 19.26 -13.73
C GLU A 87 17.03 18.43 -13.00
N CYS A 88 16.63 17.33 -12.36
CA CYS A 88 17.57 16.40 -11.72
C CYS A 88 18.23 15.43 -12.71
N CYS A 89 17.71 15.29 -13.94
CA CYS A 89 18.26 14.45 -15.01
C CYS A 89 18.46 12.96 -14.61
N TYR A 90 17.68 12.45 -13.65
CA TYR A 90 17.77 11.04 -13.21
C TYR A 90 17.03 10.08 -14.14
N TYR A 91 15.96 10.55 -14.78
CA TYR A 91 15.17 9.81 -15.75
C TYR A 91 15.34 10.39 -17.15
N THR A 92 15.22 9.52 -18.16
CA THR A 92 15.24 9.92 -19.56
C THR A 92 13.95 10.67 -19.94
N ALA A 93 14.03 11.49 -20.99
CA ALA A 93 12.84 12.16 -21.53
C ALA A 93 11.71 11.19 -21.90
N LYS A 94 12.04 9.97 -22.35
CA LYS A 94 11.06 8.91 -22.65
C LYS A 94 10.34 8.43 -21.38
N GLU A 95 11.08 8.19 -20.30
CA GLU A 95 10.51 7.79 -19.01
C GLU A 95 9.64 8.88 -18.42
N ILE A 96 10.08 10.15 -18.49
CA ILE A 96 9.31 11.31 -18.03
C ILE A 96 8.01 11.46 -18.86
N ALA A 97 8.06 11.22 -20.17
CA ALA A 97 6.86 11.23 -21.01
C ALA A 97 5.88 10.12 -20.61
N ALA A 98 6.36 8.91 -20.34
CA ALA A 98 5.52 7.81 -19.84
C ALA A 98 4.92 8.12 -18.46
N TYR A 99 5.68 8.78 -17.59
CA TYR A 99 5.21 9.25 -16.29
C TYR A 99 4.07 10.27 -16.43
N ARG A 100 4.21 11.27 -17.31
CA ARG A 100 3.15 12.24 -17.61
C ARG A 100 1.88 11.56 -18.15
N GLN A 101 2.03 10.55 -19.02
CA GLN A 101 0.89 9.76 -19.50
C GLN A 101 0.17 9.04 -18.36
N LYS A 102 0.91 8.52 -17.38
CA LYS A 102 0.35 7.86 -16.20
C LYS A 102 -0.45 8.85 -15.33
N LEU A 103 0.06 10.06 -15.08
CA LEU A 103 -0.69 11.11 -14.38
C LEU A 103 -1.98 11.49 -15.13
N ALA A 104 -1.88 11.67 -16.46
CA ALA A 104 -3.04 11.98 -17.29
C ALA A 104 -4.09 10.85 -17.27
N ALA A 105 -3.67 9.58 -17.18
CA ALA A 105 -4.59 8.46 -17.02
C ALA A 105 -5.37 8.53 -15.70
N PHE A 106 -4.69 8.89 -14.59
CA PHE A 106 -5.35 9.08 -13.31
C PHE A 106 -6.37 10.21 -13.32
N ARG A 107 -6.06 11.35 -13.97
CA ARG A 107 -7.01 12.48 -14.09
C ARG A 107 -8.24 12.19 -14.96
N LYS A 108 -8.19 11.14 -15.78
CA LYS A 108 -9.34 10.68 -16.60
C LYS A 108 -10.26 9.72 -15.85
N MET A 109 -9.80 9.12 -14.74
CA MET A 109 -10.62 8.22 -13.93
C MET A 109 -11.78 9.00 -13.31
N ASN A 110 -12.93 8.33 -13.16
CA ASN A 110 -13.98 8.90 -12.34
C ASN A 110 -13.58 8.88 -10.84
N ALA A 111 -14.31 9.63 -10.01
CA ALA A 111 -13.96 9.78 -8.60
C ALA A 111 -13.89 8.43 -7.83
N ALA A 112 -14.74 7.45 -8.17
CA ALA A 112 -14.75 6.15 -7.51
C ALA A 112 -13.57 5.28 -7.95
N GLU A 113 -13.27 5.24 -9.24
CA GLU A 113 -12.11 4.53 -9.80
C GLU A 113 -10.80 5.09 -9.26
N PHE A 114 -10.66 6.42 -9.24
CA PHE A 114 -9.46 7.08 -8.73
C PHE A 114 -9.24 6.78 -7.24
N ARG A 115 -10.31 6.83 -6.43
CA ARG A 115 -10.23 6.45 -5.01
C ARG A 115 -9.90 4.97 -4.84
N LYS A 116 -10.46 4.08 -5.68
CA LYS A 116 -10.14 2.66 -5.65
C LYS A 116 -8.66 2.44 -5.95
N GLU A 117 -8.14 3.05 -7.00
CA GLU A 117 -6.72 2.92 -7.37
C GLU A 117 -5.80 3.47 -6.27
N THR A 118 -6.22 4.56 -5.60
CA THR A 118 -5.54 5.09 -4.40
C THR A 118 -5.53 4.08 -3.26
N ALA A 119 -6.67 3.44 -2.98
CA ALA A 119 -6.78 2.40 -1.95
C ALA A 119 -5.94 1.16 -2.29
N ASP A 120 -5.99 0.69 -3.55
CA ASP A 120 -5.19 -0.42 -4.07
C ASP A 120 -3.68 -0.10 -3.94
N TYR A 121 -3.28 1.15 -4.15
CA TYR A 121 -1.90 1.60 -3.95
C TYR A 121 -1.45 1.44 -2.50
N TYR A 122 -2.21 1.96 -1.53
CA TYR A 122 -1.89 1.78 -0.11
C TYR A 122 -1.93 0.31 0.33
N PHE A 123 -2.84 -0.48 -0.25
CA PHE A 123 -2.88 -1.93 -0.05
C PHE A 123 -1.57 -2.60 -0.49
N ARG A 124 -1.04 -2.25 -1.67
CA ARG A 124 0.25 -2.76 -2.16
C ARG A 124 1.43 -2.36 -1.27
N LEU A 125 1.37 -1.19 -0.64
CA LEU A 125 2.33 -0.76 0.38
C LEU A 125 2.15 -1.48 1.73
N ARG A 126 1.16 -2.38 1.86
CA ARG A 126 0.72 -3.03 3.11
C ARG A 126 0.25 -2.06 4.18
N GLN A 127 -0.08 -0.82 3.82
CA GLN A 127 -0.72 0.15 4.70
C GLN A 127 -2.24 -0.10 4.69
N PHE A 128 -2.63 -1.24 5.26
CA PHE A 128 -3.99 -1.77 5.22
C PHE A 128 -5.01 -0.84 5.86
N GLY A 129 -4.72 -0.17 6.98
CA GLY A 129 -5.67 0.75 7.60
C GLY A 129 -5.97 1.97 6.73
N THR A 130 -4.94 2.59 6.14
CA THR A 130 -5.11 3.63 5.11
C THR A 130 -5.89 3.12 3.89
N ALA A 131 -5.59 1.91 3.40
CA ALA A 131 -6.33 1.32 2.29
C ALA A 131 -7.82 1.13 2.62
N ILE A 132 -8.13 0.57 3.81
CA ILE A 132 -9.49 0.40 4.33
C ILE A 132 -10.22 1.74 4.42
N TYR A 133 -9.54 2.80 4.90
CA TYR A 133 -10.12 4.14 4.93
C TYR A 133 -10.58 4.59 3.54
N TYR A 134 -9.72 4.49 2.52
CA TYR A 134 -10.09 4.89 1.16
C TYR A 134 -11.17 4.00 0.54
N TYR A 135 -11.15 2.68 0.78
CA TYR A 135 -12.21 1.80 0.31
C TYR A 135 -13.57 2.13 0.94
N ASN A 136 -13.62 2.36 2.26
CA ASN A 136 -14.87 2.74 2.95
C ASN A 136 -15.40 4.08 2.44
N ARG A 137 -14.53 5.05 2.17
CA ARG A 137 -14.91 6.33 1.56
C ARG A 137 -15.58 6.18 0.19
N ILE A 138 -15.25 5.11 -0.56
CA ILE A 138 -15.95 4.81 -1.82
C ILE A 138 -17.37 4.38 -1.50
N LEU A 139 -17.58 3.51 -0.52
CA LEU A 139 -18.89 2.95 -0.12
C LEU A 139 -19.80 3.95 0.61
N GLU A 140 -19.24 4.97 1.25
CA GLU A 140 -19.99 6.03 1.96
C GLU A 140 -20.49 7.15 1.02
N ASP A 141 -19.94 7.28 -0.18
CA ASP A 141 -20.29 8.40 -1.06
C ASP A 141 -21.76 8.31 -1.50
N TRP A 142 -22.51 9.42 -1.44
CA TRP A 142 -23.93 9.42 -1.82
C TRP A 142 -24.16 9.03 -3.30
N ARG A 143 -23.12 9.14 -4.13
CA ARG A 143 -23.11 8.67 -5.53
C ARG A 143 -23.00 7.16 -5.66
N VAL A 144 -22.81 6.41 -4.58
CA VAL A 144 -22.68 4.94 -4.55
C VAL A 144 -23.88 4.21 -5.14
N LYS A 145 -25.06 4.83 -5.14
CA LYS A 145 -26.25 4.26 -5.80
C LYS A 145 -26.06 3.99 -7.30
N SER A 146 -24.99 4.46 -7.94
CA SER A 146 -24.64 4.16 -9.32
C SER A 146 -23.47 3.17 -9.49
N LEU A 147 -22.93 2.59 -8.41
CA LEU A 147 -21.89 1.54 -8.54
C LEU A 147 -22.53 0.23 -8.98
N THR A 148 -21.84 -0.53 -9.82
CA THR A 148 -22.26 -1.88 -10.18
C THR A 148 -22.03 -2.84 -9.01
N ASP A 149 -22.81 -3.91 -8.96
CA ASP A 149 -22.63 -4.96 -7.96
C ASP A 149 -21.22 -5.58 -8.03
N GLU A 150 -20.70 -5.79 -9.25
CA GLU A 150 -19.33 -6.29 -9.47
C GLU A 150 -18.27 -5.35 -8.88
N PHE A 151 -18.39 -4.04 -9.12
CA PHE A 151 -17.45 -3.07 -8.57
C PHE A 151 -17.53 -3.04 -7.04
N THR A 152 -18.75 -3.03 -6.50
CA THR A 152 -18.99 -3.02 -5.06
C THR A 152 -18.46 -4.28 -4.37
N ALA A 153 -18.64 -5.45 -5.00
CA ALA A 153 -18.08 -6.72 -4.53
C ALA A 153 -16.55 -6.68 -4.46
N LYS A 154 -15.89 -6.12 -5.48
CA LYS A 154 -14.43 -5.95 -5.50
C LYS A 154 -13.93 -5.05 -4.36
N ILE A 155 -14.63 -3.96 -4.05
CA ILE A 155 -14.27 -3.09 -2.92
C ILE A 155 -14.37 -3.87 -1.60
N TRP A 156 -15.49 -4.57 -1.36
CA TRP A 156 -15.66 -5.38 -0.16
C TRP A 156 -14.64 -6.51 -0.04
N ASN A 157 -14.31 -7.18 -1.14
CA ASN A 157 -13.25 -8.19 -1.19
C ASN A 157 -11.90 -7.60 -0.74
N ASN A 158 -11.52 -6.43 -1.27
CA ASN A 158 -10.25 -5.80 -0.91
C ASN A 158 -10.23 -5.32 0.54
N ILE A 159 -11.36 -4.83 1.07
CA ILE A 159 -11.53 -4.53 2.50
C ILE A 159 -11.33 -5.81 3.33
N GLY A 160 -11.94 -6.93 2.92
CA GLY A 160 -11.79 -8.23 3.57
C GLY A 160 -10.34 -8.69 3.62
N ALA A 161 -9.63 -8.60 2.48
CA ALA A 161 -8.21 -8.93 2.39
C ALA A 161 -7.35 -8.01 3.27
N ALA A 162 -7.68 -6.72 3.36
CA ALA A 162 -6.95 -5.77 4.18
C ALA A 162 -7.13 -6.06 5.68
N TYR A 163 -8.37 -6.33 6.12
CA TYR A 163 -8.64 -6.74 7.49
C TYR A 163 -7.97 -8.07 7.84
N ALA A 164 -7.97 -9.05 6.93
CA ALA A 164 -7.25 -10.30 7.13
C ALA A 164 -5.73 -10.07 7.25
N GLY A 165 -5.18 -9.15 6.46
CA GLY A 165 -3.76 -8.76 6.52
C GLY A 165 -3.31 -8.14 7.86
N ILE A 166 -4.23 -7.56 8.62
CA ILE A 166 -3.99 -7.06 9.99
C ILE A 166 -4.58 -7.96 11.09
N PHE A 167 -4.93 -9.19 10.74
CA PHE A 167 -5.45 -10.24 11.63
C PHE A 167 -6.81 -9.90 12.29
N TRP A 168 -7.59 -9.01 11.68
CA TRP A 168 -8.94 -8.66 12.14
C TRP A 168 -9.98 -9.55 11.47
N PHE A 169 -9.94 -10.84 11.77
CA PHE A 169 -10.67 -11.87 11.03
C PHE A 169 -12.19 -11.71 11.09
N GLU A 170 -12.77 -11.24 12.20
CA GLU A 170 -14.21 -10.97 12.29
C GLU A 170 -14.69 -9.90 11.27
N LYS A 171 -13.90 -8.82 11.12
CA LYS A 171 -14.18 -7.77 10.14
C LYS A 171 -13.90 -8.23 8.71
N ALA A 172 -12.84 -9.01 8.52
CA ALA A 172 -12.53 -9.63 7.24
C ALA A 172 -13.68 -10.54 6.77
N PHE A 173 -14.17 -11.39 7.67
CA PHE A 173 -15.28 -12.30 7.43
C PHE A 173 -16.54 -11.52 7.02
N THR A 174 -16.91 -10.49 7.80
CA THR A 174 -18.06 -9.63 7.48
C THR A 174 -17.91 -8.98 6.10
N ALA A 175 -16.72 -8.46 5.76
CA ALA A 175 -16.47 -7.86 4.47
C ALA A 175 -16.58 -8.87 3.31
N TYR A 176 -16.09 -10.09 3.48
CA TYR A 176 -16.25 -11.16 2.48
C TYR A 176 -17.72 -11.61 2.34
N GLU A 177 -18.49 -11.64 3.42
CA GLU A 177 -19.94 -11.89 3.33
C GLU A 177 -20.64 -10.80 2.50
N MET A 178 -20.26 -9.54 2.70
CA MET A 178 -20.78 -8.43 1.90
C MET A 178 -20.39 -8.58 0.43
N ALA A 179 -19.13 -8.88 0.13
CA ALA A 179 -18.67 -9.13 -1.24
C ALA A 179 -19.46 -10.28 -1.91
N TYR A 180 -19.65 -11.39 -1.19
CA TYR A 180 -20.45 -12.52 -1.66
C TYR A 180 -21.92 -12.14 -1.90
N ASN A 181 -22.49 -11.23 -1.11
CA ASN A 181 -23.88 -10.80 -1.31
C ASN A 181 -24.08 -10.10 -2.66
N PHE A 182 -23.08 -9.39 -3.17
CA PHE A 182 -23.13 -8.68 -4.45
C PHE A 182 -22.81 -9.57 -5.67
N ASP A 183 -21.78 -10.41 -5.61
CA ASP A 183 -21.28 -11.13 -6.82
C ASP A 183 -21.42 -12.67 -6.74
N LYS A 184 -21.82 -13.23 -5.59
CA LYS A 184 -21.97 -14.68 -5.36
C LYS A 184 -20.74 -15.52 -5.76
N SER A 185 -19.56 -14.90 -5.79
CA SER A 185 -18.33 -15.53 -6.26
C SER A 185 -17.90 -16.71 -5.37
N PRO A 186 -17.54 -17.87 -5.96
CA PRO A 186 -16.97 -19.01 -5.23
C PRO A 186 -15.71 -18.66 -4.44
N GLU A 187 -14.92 -17.69 -4.91
CA GLU A 187 -13.71 -17.25 -4.20
C GLU A 187 -14.04 -16.62 -2.84
N MET A 188 -15.18 -15.92 -2.73
CA MET A 188 -15.60 -15.35 -1.44
C MET A 188 -16.02 -16.45 -0.47
N LEU A 189 -16.68 -17.52 -0.95
CA LEU A 189 -16.99 -18.69 -0.12
C LEU A 189 -15.72 -19.40 0.36
N LYS A 190 -14.71 -19.52 -0.50
CA LYS A 190 -13.39 -20.02 -0.13
C LYS A 190 -12.77 -19.19 1.00
N HIS A 191 -12.74 -17.86 0.87
CA HIS A 191 -12.20 -16.99 1.92
C HIS A 191 -12.96 -17.13 3.25
N LEU A 192 -14.29 -17.14 3.22
CA LEU A 192 -15.11 -17.36 4.42
C LEU A 192 -14.82 -18.71 5.07
N TYR A 193 -14.75 -19.78 4.26
CA TYR A 193 -14.46 -21.12 4.76
C TYR A 193 -13.06 -21.22 5.37
N GLN A 194 -12.05 -20.68 4.70
CA GLN A 194 -10.67 -20.70 5.22
C GLN A 194 -10.54 -19.85 6.49
N LEU A 195 -11.21 -18.70 6.58
CA LEU A 195 -11.24 -17.91 7.82
C LEU A 195 -11.90 -18.67 8.98
N ALA A 196 -12.99 -19.40 8.74
CA ALA A 196 -13.64 -20.24 9.75
C ALA A 196 -12.76 -21.42 10.21
N LEU A 197 -11.85 -21.89 9.36
CA LEU A 197 -10.83 -22.87 9.74
C LEU A 197 -9.70 -22.25 10.57
N ILE A 198 -9.33 -20.99 10.30
CA ILE A 198 -8.27 -20.26 10.99
C ILE A 198 -8.73 -19.81 12.38
N ASP A 199 -9.92 -19.23 12.49
CA ASP A 199 -10.51 -18.77 13.75
C ASP A 199 -11.82 -19.53 14.01
N PRO A 200 -11.81 -20.54 14.91
CA PRO A 200 -12.99 -21.35 15.23
C PRO A 200 -14.18 -20.57 15.80
N LYS A 201 -14.00 -19.30 16.19
CA LYS A 201 -15.10 -18.43 16.63
C LYS A 201 -15.95 -17.93 15.46
N LEU A 202 -15.44 -18.02 14.23
CA LEU A 202 -16.14 -17.58 13.04
C LEU A 202 -17.02 -18.71 12.52
N GLU A 203 -18.33 -18.54 12.65
CA GLU A 203 -19.30 -19.54 12.19
C GLU A 203 -19.81 -19.22 10.78
N LEU A 204 -19.73 -20.21 9.89
CA LEU A 204 -20.34 -20.11 8.57
C LEU A 204 -21.87 -20.18 8.68
N LYS A 205 -22.54 -19.15 8.16
CA LYS A 205 -24.00 -19.18 7.99
C LYS A 205 -24.40 -20.37 7.10
N GLU A 206 -25.52 -21.01 7.44
CA GLU A 206 -26.04 -22.19 6.73
C GLU A 206 -26.12 -22.00 5.22
N ARG A 207 -26.59 -20.83 4.77
CA ARG A 207 -26.67 -20.49 3.35
C ARG A 207 -25.32 -20.53 2.62
N HIS A 208 -24.23 -20.14 3.30
CA HIS A 208 -22.88 -20.20 2.72
C HIS A 208 -22.37 -21.63 2.73
N ALA A 209 -22.58 -22.36 3.82
CA ALA A 209 -22.20 -23.78 3.95
C ALA A 209 -22.89 -24.69 2.93
N ALA A 210 -24.15 -24.42 2.61
CA ALA A 210 -24.95 -25.14 1.62
C ALA A 210 -24.55 -24.81 0.17
N ALA A 211 -23.94 -23.64 -0.07
CA ALA A 211 -23.46 -23.24 -1.40
C ALA A 211 -22.10 -23.86 -1.78
N MET A 212 -21.50 -24.65 -0.87
CA MET A 212 -20.21 -25.31 -1.07
C MET A 212 -20.37 -26.82 -1.16
N THR A 213 -19.74 -27.46 -2.16
CA THR A 213 -19.70 -28.93 -2.24
C THR A 213 -18.65 -29.52 -1.28
N PRO A 214 -18.79 -30.80 -0.89
CA PRO A 214 -17.75 -31.48 -0.10
C PRO A 214 -16.37 -31.46 -0.78
N GLU A 215 -16.33 -31.62 -2.11
CA GLU A 215 -15.08 -31.61 -2.88
C GLU A 215 -14.41 -30.23 -2.83
N GLN A 216 -15.17 -29.15 -2.93
CA GLN A 216 -14.65 -27.78 -2.81
C GLN A 216 -14.03 -27.55 -1.42
N LYS A 217 -14.73 -27.97 -0.36
CA LYS A 217 -14.23 -27.84 1.02
C LYS A 217 -12.91 -28.58 1.23
N GLU A 218 -12.78 -29.78 0.66
CA GLU A 218 -11.54 -30.56 0.73
C GLU A 218 -10.39 -29.91 -0.04
N ILE A 219 -10.67 -29.37 -1.24
CA ILE A 219 -9.67 -28.65 -2.05
C ILE A 219 -9.19 -27.40 -1.28
N TRP A 220 -10.11 -26.56 -0.83
CA TRP A 220 -9.76 -25.30 -0.16
C TRP A 220 -9.07 -25.50 1.19
N LYS A 221 -9.43 -26.57 1.91
CA LYS A 221 -8.72 -26.97 3.13
C LYS A 221 -7.28 -27.39 2.81
N ARG A 222 -7.09 -28.22 1.77
CA ARG A 222 -5.75 -28.65 1.34
C ARG A 222 -4.88 -27.46 0.94
N GLU A 223 -5.42 -26.50 0.21
CA GLU A 223 -4.72 -25.26 -0.16
C GLU A 223 -4.28 -24.47 1.08
N LEU A 224 -5.15 -24.36 2.09
CA LEU A 224 -4.81 -23.71 3.36
C LEU A 224 -3.71 -24.46 4.11
N ASP A 225 -3.81 -25.80 4.18
CA ASP A 225 -2.80 -26.65 4.84
C ASP A 225 -1.44 -26.59 4.15
N GLU A 226 -1.41 -26.42 2.82
CA GLU A 226 -0.17 -26.23 2.05
C GLU A 226 0.44 -24.84 2.28
N ALA A 227 -0.39 -23.79 2.33
CA ALA A 227 0.04 -22.45 2.68
C ALA A 227 0.65 -22.40 4.10
N ASN A 228 0.02 -23.07 5.08
CA ASN A 228 0.53 -23.18 6.44
C ASN A 228 1.87 -23.92 6.49
N ARG A 229 1.98 -25.08 5.82
CA ARG A 229 3.25 -25.82 5.73
C ARG A 229 4.38 -25.03 5.06
N THR A 230 4.04 -24.16 4.11
CA THR A 230 5.01 -23.27 3.47
C THR A 230 5.44 -22.15 4.42
N ALA A 231 4.49 -21.56 5.15
CA ALA A 231 4.75 -20.52 6.14
C ALA A 231 5.61 -21.03 7.32
N GLU A 232 5.38 -22.25 7.81
CA GLU A 232 6.19 -22.90 8.86
C GLU A 232 7.66 -23.01 8.45
N LYS A 233 7.94 -23.23 7.17
CA LYS A 233 9.31 -23.36 6.65
C LYS A 233 9.99 -22.02 6.38
N CYS A 234 9.30 -20.89 6.56
CA CYS A 234 9.87 -19.59 6.26
C CYS A 234 11.04 -19.26 7.21
N GLY A 235 11.99 -18.47 6.70
CA GLY A 235 13.20 -18.11 7.45
C GLY A 235 12.90 -17.42 8.79
N ASN A 236 11.82 -16.65 8.86
CA ASN A 236 11.43 -15.94 10.09
C ASN A 236 10.97 -16.90 11.19
N VAL A 237 10.20 -17.95 10.86
CA VAL A 237 9.76 -18.95 11.84
C VAL A 237 10.96 -19.73 12.37
N ARG A 238 11.86 -20.18 11.49
CA ARG A 238 13.11 -20.84 11.88
C ARG A 238 14.02 -19.94 12.73
N MET A 239 14.05 -18.65 12.43
CA MET A 239 14.79 -17.67 13.23
C MET A 239 14.23 -17.58 14.65
N VAL A 240 12.90 -17.61 14.81
CA VAL A 240 12.25 -17.65 16.13
C VAL A 240 12.58 -18.94 16.86
N GLU A 241 12.45 -20.11 16.21
CA GLU A 241 12.77 -21.41 16.81
C GLU A 241 14.21 -21.47 17.33
N THR A 242 15.18 -21.10 16.50
CA THR A 242 16.61 -21.08 16.89
C THR A 242 16.93 -20.05 17.97
N MET A 243 16.13 -18.98 18.10
CA MET A 243 16.26 -18.03 19.20
C MET A 243 15.90 -18.68 20.54
N PHE A 244 14.89 -19.56 20.58
CA PHE A 244 14.51 -20.29 21.79
C PHE A 244 15.59 -21.28 22.25
N ASP A 245 16.47 -21.75 21.37
CA ASP A 245 17.59 -22.63 21.75
C ASP A 245 18.75 -21.90 22.45
N ARG A 246 18.75 -20.55 22.45
CA ARG A 246 19.80 -19.75 23.10
C ARG A 246 19.64 -19.70 24.64
N ASN A 247 20.73 -19.36 25.33
CA ASN A 247 20.72 -19.11 26.78
C ASN A 247 19.66 -18.04 27.16
N PRO A 248 18.97 -18.17 28.31
CA PRO A 248 17.90 -17.27 28.75
C PRO A 248 18.17 -15.77 28.62
N VAL A 249 19.38 -15.30 28.93
CA VAL A 249 19.70 -13.85 28.87
C VAL A 249 19.69 -13.34 27.44
N ARG A 250 20.43 -14.00 26.53
CA ARG A 250 20.48 -13.64 25.11
C ARG A 250 19.14 -13.84 24.40
N ARG A 251 18.35 -14.84 24.85
CA ARG A 251 16.99 -15.06 24.35
C ARG A 251 16.10 -13.86 24.65
N MET A 252 16.18 -13.31 25.86
CA MET A 252 15.32 -12.19 26.29
C MET A 252 15.63 -10.89 25.51
N GLU A 253 16.91 -10.59 25.30
CA GLU A 253 17.34 -9.44 24.48
C GLU A 253 16.87 -9.58 23.02
N SER A 254 17.17 -10.71 22.37
CA SER A 254 16.76 -10.96 20.97
C SER A 254 15.23 -10.96 20.82
N ALA A 255 14.48 -11.49 21.79
CA ALA A 255 13.02 -11.46 21.78
C ALA A 255 12.49 -10.02 21.88
N GLY A 256 13.13 -9.18 22.70
CA GLY A 256 12.78 -7.77 22.83
C GLY A 256 12.94 -7.00 21.52
N GLU A 257 14.08 -7.17 20.84
CA GLU A 257 14.35 -6.56 19.53
C GLU A 257 13.34 -7.02 18.48
N LEU A 258 13.08 -8.32 18.40
CA LEU A 258 12.13 -8.91 17.47
C LEU A 258 10.71 -8.39 17.68
N LEU A 259 10.23 -8.40 18.93
CA LEU A 259 8.91 -7.89 19.28
C LEU A 259 8.77 -6.40 18.97
N ASN A 260 9.83 -5.62 19.17
CA ASN A 260 9.82 -4.20 18.81
C ASN A 260 9.74 -4.02 17.29
N GLY A 261 10.47 -4.83 16.52
CA GLY A 261 10.36 -4.88 15.05
C GLY A 261 8.93 -5.19 14.60
N TRP A 262 8.33 -6.27 15.09
CA TRP A 262 6.95 -6.65 14.75
C TRP A 262 5.93 -5.58 15.15
N LYS A 263 6.10 -4.94 16.31
CA LYS A 263 5.25 -3.81 16.72
C LYS A 263 5.35 -2.64 15.75
N GLN A 264 6.56 -2.32 15.26
CA GLN A 264 6.75 -1.26 14.28
C GLN A 264 6.14 -1.64 12.93
N GLU A 265 6.35 -2.86 12.45
CA GLU A 265 5.75 -3.38 11.22
C GLU A 265 4.23 -3.36 11.28
N TYR A 266 3.63 -3.84 12.37
CA TYR A 266 2.18 -3.83 12.55
C TYR A 266 1.61 -2.41 12.60
N ARG A 267 2.29 -1.47 13.29
CA ARG A 267 1.87 -0.05 13.30
C ARG A 267 1.95 0.59 11.91
N LYS A 268 2.90 0.19 11.06
CA LYS A 268 2.99 0.65 9.67
C LYS A 268 1.86 0.09 8.79
N MET A 269 1.23 -1.02 9.20
CA MET A 269 0.10 -1.60 8.48
C MET A 269 -1.24 -0.91 8.79
N LEU A 270 -1.34 -0.15 9.88
CA LEU A 270 -2.53 0.61 10.28
C LEU A 270 -2.49 2.01 9.66
#